data_AF-A0AA41V0U2-F1
#
_entry.id   AF-A0AA41V0U2-F1
#
_cell.length_a   1.000
_cell.length_b   1.000
_cell.length_c   1.000
_cell.angle_alpha   90.00
_cell.angle_beta   90.00
_cell.angle_gamma   90.00
#
_symmetry.space_group_name_H-M   'P 1'
#
loop_
_entity.id
_entity.type
_entity.pdbx_description
1 polymer ?
#
loop_
_entity_poly.entity_id
_entity_poly.type
_entity_poly.pdbx_seq_one_letter_code
_entity_poly.pdbx_strand_id
1 'polypeptide(L)'
;VGVYCSLSQLLEYGFYHADPHPGNLLRTYDGKLAYLDFGMMGEFRQELRDGFIEACLHLVNRDFNALAKDFVTLGLLPATAQKDAVTQALTGVFENAVNRGVRNISFGDLSGNLGRTMYAFKFQIPSYFSLVIRR
;
A
#
# COMPACT_ATOMS: atom_id res chain seq x y z
N VAL A 1 -16.77 0.14 7.91
CA VAL A 1 -16.39 -0.92 8.89
C VAL A 1 -15.31 -1.83 8.33
N GLY A 2 -15.55 -2.58 7.24
CA GLY A 2 -14.55 -3.51 6.67
C GLY A 2 -13.18 -2.88 6.37
N VAL A 3 -13.12 -1.77 5.63
CA VAL A 3 -11.86 -1.07 5.31
C VAL A 3 -11.10 -0.62 6.57
N TYR A 4 -11.81 -0.06 7.55
CA TYR A 4 -11.23 0.33 8.84
C TYR A 4 -10.65 -0.89 9.58
N CYS A 5 -11.42 -1.99 9.67
CA CYS A 5 -10.96 -3.21 10.31
C CYS A 5 -9.71 -3.78 9.63
N SER A 6 -9.66 -3.82 8.30
CA SER A 6 -8.49 -4.30 7.55
C SER A 6 -7.26 -3.42 7.74
N LEU A 7 -7.43 -2.09 7.75
CA LEU A 7 -6.34 -1.15 8.00
C LEU A 7 -5.84 -1.22 9.44
N SER A 8 -6.73 -1.28 10.44
CA SER A 8 -6.34 -1.48 11.85
C SER A 8 -5.63 -2.83 12.04
N GLN A 9 -6.15 -3.91 11.45
CA GLN A 9 -5.49 -5.21 11.44
C GLN A 9 -4.02 -5.11 10.98
N LEU A 10 -3.80 -4.48 9.82
CA LEU A 10 -2.47 -4.33 9.25
C LEU A 10 -1.56 -3.38 10.04
N LEU A 11 -2.04 -2.17 10.37
CA LEU A 11 -1.21 -1.06 10.85
C LEU A 11 -1.16 -0.96 12.37
N GLU A 12 -2.24 -1.31 13.07
CA GLU A 12 -2.37 -1.17 14.52
C GLU A 12 -2.00 -2.49 15.23
N TYR A 13 -2.54 -3.61 14.74
CA TYR A 13 -2.37 -4.91 15.40
C TYR A 13 -1.28 -5.78 14.77
N GLY A 14 -0.89 -5.52 13.51
CA GLY A 14 0.15 -6.27 12.82
C GLY A 14 -0.23 -7.67 12.36
N PHE A 15 -1.53 -7.95 12.26
CA PHE A 15 -2.05 -9.20 11.73
C PHE A 15 -3.10 -8.88 10.69
N TYR A 16 -3.07 -9.55 9.55
CA TYR A 16 -4.11 -9.38 8.53
C TYR A 16 -4.74 -10.72 8.19
N HIS A 17 -6.05 -10.67 7.97
CA HIS A 17 -6.77 -11.79 7.40
C HIS A 17 -6.52 -11.77 5.89
N ALA A 18 -5.89 -12.81 5.35
CA ALA A 18 -5.49 -12.88 3.94
C ALA A 18 -6.67 -13.25 3.01
N ASP A 19 -7.75 -13.84 3.54
CA ASP A 19 -8.98 -14.09 2.77
C ASP A 19 -10.30 -13.75 3.49
N PRO A 20 -10.60 -12.47 3.73
CA PRO A 20 -11.86 -12.06 4.34
C PRO A 20 -13.00 -12.15 3.32
N HIS A 21 -13.49 -13.36 3.02
CA HIS A 21 -14.65 -13.60 2.17
C HIS A 21 -15.95 -13.35 2.98
N PRO A 22 -17.07 -12.93 2.35
CA PRO A 22 -18.34 -12.70 3.06
C PRO A 22 -18.82 -13.85 3.95
N GLY A 23 -18.48 -15.10 3.61
CA GLY A 23 -18.79 -16.27 4.45
C GLY A 23 -18.07 -16.31 5.79
N ASN A 24 -16.94 -15.62 5.93
CA ASN A 24 -16.12 -15.56 7.14
C ASN A 24 -16.34 -14.29 7.96
N LEU A 25 -17.28 -13.44 7.55
CA LEU A 25 -17.56 -12.14 8.17
C LEU A 25 -19.03 -12.03 8.55
N LEU A 26 -19.31 -11.85 9.84
CA LEU A 26 -20.66 -11.54 10.32
C LEU A 26 -20.73 -10.13 10.87
N ARG A 27 -21.86 -9.46 10.63
CA ARG A 27 -22.21 -8.23 11.35
C ARG A 27 -22.95 -8.60 12.62
N THR A 28 -22.44 -8.19 13.77
CA THR A 28 -23.10 -8.40 15.07
C THR A 28 -24.27 -7.43 15.25
N TYR A 29 -25.18 -7.74 16.17
CA TYR A 29 -26.36 -6.89 16.46
C TYR A 29 -25.99 -5.47 16.93
N ASP A 30 -24.83 -5.31 17.58
CA ASP A 30 -24.26 -4.01 18.01
C ASP A 30 -23.44 -3.31 16.90
N GLY A 31 -23.45 -3.83 15.67
CA GLY A 31 -22.85 -3.18 14.50
C GLY A 31 -21.35 -3.40 14.30
N LYS A 32 -20.74 -4.32 15.04
CA LYS A 32 -19.33 -4.73 14.85
C LYS A 32 -19.20 -5.81 13.78
N LEU A 33 -17.96 -6.08 13.39
CA LEU A 33 -17.59 -7.14 12.45
C LEU A 33 -16.97 -8.30 13.23
N ALA A 34 -17.53 -9.50 13.11
CA ALA A 34 -17.00 -10.74 13.68
C ALA A 34 -16.35 -11.58 12.58
N TYR A 35 -15.12 -12.01 12.81
CA TYR A 35 -14.38 -12.94 11.96
C TYR A 35 -14.62 -14.36 12.46
N LEU A 36 -15.01 -15.26 11.55
CA LEU A 36 -15.34 -16.66 11.89
C LEU A 36 -14.18 -17.63 11.65
N ASP A 37 -13.35 -17.31 10.66
CA ASP A 37 -12.21 -18.13 10.24
C ASP A 37 -10.92 -17.35 10.47
N PHE A 38 -9.86 -18.06 10.86
CA PHE A 38 -8.51 -17.54 11.07
C PHE A 38 -7.46 -18.45 10.41
N GLY A 39 -7.87 -19.36 9.52
CA GLY A 39 -6.98 -20.33 8.86
C GLY A 39 -5.97 -19.70 7.88
N MET A 40 -6.23 -18.47 7.42
CA MET A 40 -5.33 -17.71 6.54
C MET A 40 -5.03 -16.33 7.12
N MET A 41 -4.26 -16.32 8.21
CA MET A 41 -3.72 -15.10 8.82
C MET A 41 -2.26 -14.90 8.43
N GLY A 42 -1.88 -13.66 8.20
CA GLY A 42 -0.49 -13.26 8.04
C GLY A 42 -0.08 -12.27 9.11
N GLU A 43 1.20 -12.29 9.47
CA GLU A 43 1.81 -11.30 10.35
C GLU A 43 2.52 -10.23 9.52
N PHE A 44 2.38 -8.99 9.95
CA PHE A 44 3.09 -7.84 9.40
C PHE A 44 4.03 -7.32 10.47
N ARG A 45 5.33 -7.62 10.33
CA ARG A 45 6.36 -7.28 11.32
C ARG A 45 6.38 -5.78 11.62
N GLN A 46 6.74 -5.43 12.85
CA GLN A 46 6.72 -4.05 13.31
C GLN A 46 7.57 -3.13 12.42
N GLU A 47 8.75 -3.58 12.00
CA GLU A 47 9.65 -2.78 11.17
C GLU A 47 9.03 -2.45 9.80
N LEU A 48 8.22 -3.36 9.27
CA LEU A 48 7.49 -3.14 8.02
C LEU A 48 6.31 -2.21 8.22
N ARG A 49 5.60 -2.29 9.37
CA ARG A 49 4.52 -1.35 9.70
C ARG A 49 5.07 0.06 9.81
N ASP A 50 6.16 0.23 10.54
CA ASP A 50 6.81 1.52 10.75
C ASP A 50 7.27 2.10 9.40
N GLY A 51 7.93 1.30 8.55
CA GLY A 51 8.32 1.72 7.21
C GLY A 51 7.14 2.08 6.30
N PHE A 52 5.99 1.40 6.42
CA PHE A 52 4.79 1.73 5.66
C PHE A 52 4.15 3.05 6.15
N ILE A 53 4.13 3.28 7.46
CA ILE A 53 3.67 4.53 8.06
C ILE A 53 4.57 5.69 7.62
N GLU A 54 5.89 5.52 7.67
CA GLU A 54 6.87 6.50 7.17
C GLU A 54 6.64 6.82 5.69
N ALA A 55 6.45 5.80 4.85
CA ALA A 55 6.15 5.99 3.43
C ALA A 55 4.84 6.79 3.21
N CYS A 56 3.79 6.51 3.99
CA CYS A 56 2.56 7.31 3.94
C CYS A 56 2.79 8.77 4.35
N LEU A 57 3.58 9.00 5.41
CA LEU A 57 3.92 10.34 5.87
C LEU A 57 4.72 11.13 4.81
N HIS A 58 5.74 10.51 4.22
CA HIS A 58 6.53 11.15 3.16
C HIS A 58 5.69 11.42 1.91
N LEU A 59 4.76 10.54 1.56
CA LEU A 59 3.81 10.78 0.45
C LEU A 59 2.90 11.99 0.73
N VAL A 60 2.31 12.08 1.92
CA VAL A 60 1.42 13.20 2.32
C VAL A 60 2.19 14.53 2.37
N ASN A 61 3.41 14.49 2.89
CA ASN A 61 4.31 15.65 2.95
C ASN A 61 4.95 16.01 1.62
N ARG A 62 4.73 15.21 0.56
CA ARG A 62 5.34 15.35 -0.77
C ARG A 62 6.88 15.28 -0.74
N ASP A 63 7.42 14.56 0.23
CA ASP A 63 8.85 14.26 0.32
C ASP A 63 9.16 13.01 -0.52
N PHE A 64 9.27 13.21 -1.84
CA PHE A 64 9.51 12.09 -2.77
C PHE A 64 10.92 11.51 -2.66
N ASN A 65 11.89 12.27 -2.13
CA ASN A 65 13.24 11.77 -1.86
C ASN A 65 13.21 10.75 -0.74
N ALA A 66 12.56 11.09 0.37
CA ALA A 66 12.38 10.17 1.49
C ALA A 66 11.52 8.97 1.09
N LEU A 67 10.43 9.20 0.35
CA LEU A 67 9.58 8.11 -0.17
C LEU A 67 10.34 7.11 -1.05
N ALA A 68 11.23 7.60 -1.93
CA ALA A 68 12.07 6.72 -2.75
C ALA A 68 13.04 5.87 -1.89
N LYS A 69 13.51 6.40 -0.76
CA LYS A 69 14.31 5.65 0.21
C LYS A 69 13.47 4.59 0.92
N ASP A 70 12.26 4.92 1.33
CA ASP A 70 11.35 3.97 1.99
C ASP A 70 11.04 2.78 1.09
N PHE A 71 10.84 3.01 -0.21
CA PHE A 71 10.62 1.92 -1.16
C PHE A 71 11.82 0.97 -1.26
N VAL A 72 13.05 1.44 -1.06
CA VAL A 72 14.22 0.54 -0.96
C VAL A 72 14.20 -0.21 0.36
N THR A 73 13.93 0.47 1.48
CA THR A 73 13.85 -0.14 2.82
C THR A 73 12.76 -1.22 2.89
N LEU A 74 11.61 -0.95 2.29
CA LEU A 74 10.46 -1.87 2.17
C LEU A 74 10.68 -2.94 1.09
N GLY A 75 11.84 -3.02 0.45
CA GLY A 75 12.15 -4.00 -0.59
C GLY A 75 11.29 -3.88 -1.86
N LEU A 76 10.55 -2.78 -2.02
CA LEU A 76 9.76 -2.47 -3.21
C LEU A 76 10.66 -2.06 -4.39
N LEU A 77 11.82 -1.48 -4.09
CA LEU A 77 12.86 -1.15 -5.06
C LEU A 77 14.18 -1.85 -4.72
N PRO A 78 14.92 -2.32 -5.73
CA PRO A 78 16.27 -2.82 -5.50
C PRO A 78 17.17 -1.68 -5.02
N ALA A 79 18.17 -2.00 -4.18
CA ALA A 79 19.14 -1.02 -3.69
C ALA A 79 19.95 -0.35 -4.80
N THR A 80 19.99 -0.96 -5.99
CA THR A 80 20.64 -0.44 -7.21
C THR A 80 19.75 0.52 -8.02
N ALA A 81 18.51 0.77 -7.59
CA ALA A 81 17.62 1.70 -8.27
C ALA A 81 18.19 3.13 -8.25
N GLN A 82 18.09 3.83 -9.39
CA GLN A 82 18.49 5.23 -9.50
C GLN A 82 17.47 6.11 -8.77
N LYS A 83 17.79 6.48 -7.53
CA LYS A 83 16.89 7.22 -6.62
C LYS A 83 16.40 8.55 -7.21
N ASP A 84 17.26 9.28 -7.91
CA ASP A 84 16.89 10.55 -8.53
C ASP A 84 15.84 10.37 -9.62
N ALA A 85 16.00 9.34 -10.45
CA ALA A 85 15.05 9.02 -11.51
C ALA A 85 13.71 8.54 -10.93
N VAL A 86 13.73 7.74 -9.86
CA VAL A 86 12.52 7.32 -9.13
C VAL A 86 11.80 8.54 -8.56
N THR A 87 12.53 9.44 -7.90
CA THR A 87 11.99 10.66 -7.29
C THR A 87 11.34 11.55 -8.34
N GLN A 88 12.00 11.78 -9.48
CA GLN A 88 11.43 12.55 -10.59
C GLN A 88 10.15 11.91 -11.13
N ALA A 89 10.12 10.59 -11.29
CA ALA A 89 8.93 9.90 -11.76
C ALA A 89 7.76 9.98 -10.76
N LEU A 90 8.03 9.80 -9.46
CA LEU A 90 7.01 9.93 -8.41
C LEU A 90 6.45 11.36 -8.36
N THR A 91 7.32 12.35 -8.45
CA THR A 91 6.95 13.77 -8.52
C THR A 91 6.03 14.02 -9.72
N GLY A 92 6.42 13.54 -10.90
CA GLY A 92 5.62 13.71 -12.12
C GLY A 92 4.26 13.02 -12.06
N VAL A 93 4.14 11.83 -11.46
CA VAL A 93 2.84 11.17 -11.24
C VAL A 93 1.96 12.01 -10.32
N PHE A 94 2.51 12.54 -9.23
CA PHE A 94 1.77 13.35 -8.28
C PHE A 94 1.34 14.69 -8.87
N GLU A 95 2.23 15.41 -9.56
CA GLU A 95 1.92 16.68 -10.22
C GLU A 95 0.83 16.51 -11.29
N ASN A 96 0.90 15.44 -12.09
CA ASN A 96 -0.15 15.12 -13.05
C ASN A 96 -1.50 14.87 -12.37
N ALA A 97 -1.51 14.18 -11.23
CA ALA A 97 -2.72 13.97 -10.46
C ALA A 97 -3.29 15.29 -9.91
N VAL A 98 -2.45 16.15 -9.34
CA VAL A 98 -2.87 17.46 -8.81
C VAL A 98 -3.39 18.37 -9.92
N ASN A 99 -2.68 18.48 -11.04
CA ASN A 99 -3.01 19.37 -12.16
C ASN A 99 -4.33 19.00 -12.86
N ARG A 100 -4.66 17.70 -12.92
CA ARG A 100 -5.95 17.24 -13.49
C ARG A 100 -7.11 17.40 -12.52
N GLY A 101 -6.84 17.66 -11.23
CA GLY A 101 -7.83 17.70 -10.16
C GLY A 101 -8.32 16.29 -9.82
N VAL A 102 -8.37 15.95 -8.52
CA VAL A 102 -8.74 14.62 -8.02
C VAL A 102 -10.11 14.14 -8.55
N ARG A 103 -11.00 15.06 -8.94
CA ARG A 103 -12.32 14.77 -9.52
C ARG A 103 -12.31 14.29 -10.97
N ASN A 104 -11.26 14.57 -11.75
CA ASN A 104 -11.17 14.22 -13.18
C ASN A 104 -10.11 13.16 -13.49
N ILE A 105 -9.47 12.58 -12.46
CA ILE A 105 -8.58 11.44 -12.65
C ILE A 105 -9.42 10.19 -12.84
N SER A 106 -9.33 9.57 -14.02
CA SER A 106 -9.79 8.19 -14.19
C SER A 106 -8.88 7.26 -13.39
N PHE A 107 -9.45 6.34 -12.61
CA PHE A 107 -8.70 5.30 -11.90
C PHE A 107 -7.81 4.48 -12.86
N GLY A 108 -8.22 4.33 -14.12
CA GLY A 108 -7.42 3.68 -15.17
C GLY A 108 -6.16 4.46 -15.54
N ASP A 109 -6.22 5.79 -15.60
CA ASP A 109 -5.07 6.63 -15.94
C ASP A 109 -4.04 6.63 -14.80
N LEU A 110 -4.52 6.72 -13.56
CA LEU A 110 -3.67 6.69 -12.38
C LEU A 110 -2.99 5.33 -12.22
N SER A 111 -3.75 4.25 -12.32
CA SER A 111 -3.20 2.89 -12.21
C SER A 111 -2.25 2.57 -13.37
N GLY A 112 -2.54 3.04 -14.59
CA GLY A 112 -1.64 2.88 -15.74
C GLY A 112 -0.34 3.68 -15.63
N ASN A 113 -0.40 4.91 -15.12
CA ASN A 113 0.80 5.72 -14.86
C ASN A 113 1.66 5.11 -13.76
N LEU A 114 1.03 4.68 -12.66
CA LEU A 114 1.73 4.00 -11.58
C LEU A 114 2.34 2.68 -12.05
N GLY A 115 1.61 1.87 -12.81
CA GLY A 115 2.10 0.61 -13.37
C GLY A 115 3.29 0.79 -14.30
N ARG A 116 3.30 1.84 -15.14
CA ARG A 116 4.46 2.18 -15.97
C ARG A 116 5.68 2.57 -15.14
N THR A 117 5.50 3.38 -14.11
CA THR A 117 6.58 3.74 -13.17
C THR A 117 7.10 2.50 -12.45
N MET A 118 6.22 1.65 -11.95
CA MET A 118 6.57 0.39 -11.30
C MET A 118 7.40 -0.51 -12.24
N TYR A 119 6.98 -0.65 -13.50
CA TYR A 119 7.72 -1.44 -14.48
C TYR A 119 9.09 -0.83 -14.81
N ALA A 120 9.15 0.49 -15.03
CA ALA A 120 10.38 1.20 -15.39
C ALA A 120 11.46 1.08 -14.31
N PHE A 121 11.08 1.14 -13.04
CA PHE A 121 12.00 1.04 -11.91
C PHE A 121 12.14 -0.37 -11.34
N LYS A 122 11.58 -1.38 -12.01
CA LYS A 122 11.61 -2.79 -11.60
C LYS A 122 11.12 -2.95 -10.16
N PHE A 123 9.99 -2.33 -9.84
CA PHE A 123 9.34 -2.54 -8.56
C PHE A 123 9.08 -4.03 -8.38
N GLN A 124 9.45 -4.52 -7.21
CA GLN A 124 9.16 -5.87 -6.79
C GLN A 124 8.11 -5.80 -5.71
N ILE A 125 7.20 -6.77 -5.70
CA ILE A 125 6.30 -6.96 -4.57
C ILE A 125 6.98 -8.01 -3.70
N PRO A 126 7.55 -7.64 -2.54
CA PRO A 126 8.07 -8.61 -1.61
C PRO A 126 7.01 -9.67 -1.30
N SER A 127 7.45 -10.91 -1.06
CA SER A 127 6.55 -12.04 -0.81
C SER A 127 5.61 -11.80 0.38
N TYR A 128 6.02 -10.98 1.36
CA TYR A 128 5.16 -10.61 2.49
C TYR A 128 4.06 -9.58 2.13
N PHE A 129 4.18 -8.85 1.02
CA PHE A 129 3.09 -8.03 0.45
C PHE A 129 2.19 -8.82 -0.51
N SER A 130 2.65 -9.98 -1.00
CA SER A 130 1.91 -10.77 -2.01
C SER A 130 0.53 -11.21 -1.53
N LEU A 131 0.36 -11.43 -0.23
CA LEU A 131 -0.90 -11.85 0.38
C LEU A 131 -1.89 -10.68 0.57
N VAL A 132 -1.40 -9.43 0.61
CA VAL A 132 -2.26 -8.23 0.69
C VAL A 132 -2.79 -7.84 -0.70
N ILE A 133 -2.00 -8.09 -1.75
CA ILE A 133 -2.32 -7.70 -3.13
C ILE A 133 -3.17 -8.77 -3.85
N ARG A 134 -3.26 -9.99 -3.31
CA ARG A 134 -4.00 -11.09 -3.94
C ARG A 134 -5.51 -10.92 -3.77
N ARG A 135 -6.12 -10.09 -4.61
CA ARG A 135 -7.55 -10.17 -4.97
C ARG A 135 -7.76 -9.81 -6.44
#